data_AF-A0A850QZ70-F1
#
_entry.id   AF-A0A850QZ70-F1
#
_cell.length_a   1.000
_cell.length_b   1.000
_cell.length_c   1.000
_cell.angle_alpha   90.00
_cell.angle_beta   90.00
_cell.angle_gamma   90.00
#
_symmetry.space_group_name_H-M   'P 1'
#
loop_
_entity.id
_entity.type
_entity.pdbx_description
1 polymer ?
#
loop_
_entity_poly.entity_id
_entity_poly.type
_entity_poly.pdbx_seq_one_letter_code
_entity_poly.pdbx_strand_id
1 'polypeptide(L)'
;MSDKNSDILALSQELPVLIQRLVQAKSDHDDALKHAAEYMGDNERIEKHRDERAFSALEHKTNIQNDVLNKLQDLQNKIKNNG
;
A
#
# COMPACT_ATOMS: atom_id res chain seq x y z
N MET A 1 -27.82 5.61 17.72
CA MET A 1 -26.95 4.41 17.82
C MET A 1 -26.80 3.65 16.49
N SER A 2 -27.41 4.08 15.38
CA SER A 2 -27.36 3.34 14.10
C SER A 2 -26.07 3.60 13.29
N ASP A 3 -25.63 4.87 13.18
CA ASP A 3 -24.55 5.24 12.24
C ASP A 3 -23.14 4.79 12.69
N LYS A 4 -22.93 4.60 14.00
CA LYS A 4 -21.60 4.24 14.53
C LYS A 4 -21.24 2.78 14.28
N ASN A 5 -22.24 1.89 14.29
CA ASN A 5 -22.04 0.47 14.00
C ASN A 5 -21.86 0.23 12.50
N SER A 6 -22.58 0.98 11.64
CA SER A 6 -22.38 0.93 10.19
C SER A 6 -20.98 1.39 9.79
N ASP A 7 -20.45 2.42 10.45
CA ASP A 7 -19.11 2.94 10.23
C ASP A 7 -17.99 1.94 10.57
N ILE A 8 -18.12 1.24 11.71
CA ILE A 8 -17.18 0.19 12.11
C ILE A 8 -17.25 -0.99 11.14
N LEU A 9 -18.46 -1.35 10.71
CA LEU A 9 -18.67 -2.43 9.75
C LEU A 9 -18.05 -2.10 8.39
N ALA A 10 -18.24 -0.87 7.90
CA ALA A 10 -17.67 -0.39 6.65
C ALA A 10 -16.13 -0.40 6.69
N LEU A 11 -15.52 0.16 7.75
CA LEU A 11 -14.06 0.12 7.92
C LEU A 11 -13.52 -1.31 8.00
N SER A 12 -14.25 -2.22 8.66
CA SER A 12 -13.87 -3.63 8.78
C SER A 12 -13.96 -4.39 7.45
N GLN A 13 -14.79 -3.94 6.50
CA GLN A 13 -14.88 -4.50 5.15
C GLN A 13 -13.82 -3.91 4.20
N GLU A 14 -13.46 -2.65 4.37
CA GLU A 14 -12.48 -1.96 3.51
C GLU A 14 -11.03 -2.32 3.85
N LEU A 15 -10.73 -2.60 5.11
CA LEU A 15 -9.38 -2.97 5.57
C LEU A 15 -8.81 -4.21 4.85
N PRO A 16 -9.53 -5.34 4.73
CA PRO A 16 -9.08 -6.50 3.98
C PRO A 16 -8.73 -6.19 2.52
N VAL A 17 -9.52 -5.33 1.85
CA VAL A 17 -9.27 -4.93 0.46
C VAL A 17 -7.97 -4.14 0.34
N LEU A 18 -7.72 -3.21 1.27
CA LEU A 18 -6.47 -2.46 1.30
C LEU A 18 -5.26 -3.32 1.64
N ILE A 19 -5.41 -4.32 2.51
CA ILE A 19 -4.36 -5.29 2.82
C ILE A 19 -4.02 -6.10 1.56
N GLN A 20 -5.01 -6.56 0.80
CA GLN A 20 -4.77 -7.26 -0.47
C GLN A 20 -4.03 -6.36 -1.47
N ARG A 21 -4.43 -5.09 -1.61
CA ARG A 21 -3.73 -4.13 -2.46
C ARG A 21 -2.28 -3.90 -2.01
N LEU A 22 -2.04 -3.85 -0.70
CA LEU A 22 -0.69 -3.70 -0.16
C LEU A 22 0.18 -4.92 -0.45
N VAL A 23 -0.38 -6.14 -0.37
CA VAL A 23 0.32 -7.38 -0.74
C VAL A 23 0.70 -7.36 -2.22
N GLN A 24 -0.22 -6.95 -3.09
CA GLN A 24 0.07 -6.83 -4.53
C GLN A 24 1.16 -5.78 -4.80
N ALA A 25 1.04 -4.59 -4.20
CA ALA A 25 2.02 -3.52 -4.39
C ALA A 25 3.42 -3.88 -3.87
N LYS A 26 3.51 -4.72 -2.81
CA LYS A 26 4.79 -5.30 -2.36
C LYS A 26 5.37 -6.23 -3.42
N SER A 27 4.58 -7.13 -3.98
CA SER A 27 5.01 -8.02 -5.07
C SER A 27 5.53 -7.22 -6.27
N ASP A 28 4.77 -6.20 -6.71
CA ASP A 28 5.14 -5.38 -7.87
C ASP A 28 6.45 -4.62 -7.64
N HIS A 29 6.67 -4.13 -6.42
CA HIS A 29 7.92 -3.48 -6.02
C HIS A 29 9.10 -4.46 -6.00
N ASP A 30 8.90 -5.66 -5.46
CA ASP A 30 9.95 -6.68 -5.41
C ASP A 30 10.32 -7.16 -6.82
N ASP A 31 9.35 -7.29 -7.73
CA ASP A 31 9.58 -7.57 -9.14
C ASP A 31 10.35 -6.44 -9.84
N ALA A 32 10.01 -5.18 -9.55
CA ALA A 32 10.74 -4.03 -10.08
C ALA A 32 12.21 -4.01 -9.61
N LEU A 33 12.48 -4.34 -8.34
CA LEU A 33 13.83 -4.46 -7.81
C LEU A 33 14.59 -5.64 -8.43
N LYS A 34 13.93 -6.77 -8.64
CA LYS A 34 14.54 -7.92 -9.30
C LYS A 34 14.94 -7.60 -10.73
N HIS A 35 14.01 -7.00 -11.50
CA HIS A 35 14.32 -6.50 -12.84
C HIS A 35 15.46 -5.47 -12.81
N ALA A 36 15.54 -4.66 -11.76
CA ALA A 36 16.60 -3.69 -11.62
C ALA A 36 17.98 -4.35 -11.44
N ALA A 37 18.04 -5.37 -10.59
CA ALA A 37 19.24 -6.12 -10.26
C ALA A 37 19.74 -7.04 -11.40
N GLU A 38 18.82 -7.55 -12.23
CA GLU A 38 19.16 -8.44 -13.36
C GLU A 38 19.70 -7.69 -14.58
N TYR A 39 19.52 -6.37 -14.66
CA TYR A 39 20.03 -5.55 -15.76
C TYR A 39 21.54 -5.31 -15.61
N MET A 40 22.35 -5.96 -16.46
CA MET A 40 23.81 -5.79 -16.54
C MET A 40 24.27 -4.92 -17.72
N GLY A 41 23.37 -4.16 -18.33
CA GLY A 41 23.72 -3.23 -19.41
C GLY A 41 24.17 -1.87 -18.88
N ASP A 42 24.73 -1.04 -19.76
CA ASP A 42 25.28 0.30 -19.45
C ASP A 42 24.55 1.39 -20.26
N ASN A 43 23.24 1.19 -20.48
CA ASN A 43 22.41 2.13 -21.22
C ASN A 43 21.67 3.04 -20.23
N GLU A 44 22.17 4.26 -20.09
CA GLU A 44 21.62 5.29 -19.19
C GLU A 44 20.10 5.48 -19.33
N ARG A 45 19.55 5.37 -20.55
CA ARG A 45 18.09 5.48 -20.77
C ARG A 45 17.33 4.32 -20.13
N ILE A 46 17.88 3.12 -20.20
CA ILE A 46 17.29 1.92 -19.60
C ILE A 46 17.43 1.95 -18.08
N GLU A 47 18.59 2.37 -17.58
CA GLU A 47 18.82 2.54 -16.14
C GLU A 47 17.89 3.57 -15.52
N LYS A 48 17.72 4.73 -16.16
CA LYS A 48 16.80 5.76 -15.69
C LYS A 48 15.36 5.26 -15.62
N HIS A 49 14.87 4.61 -16.67
CA HIS A 49 13.51 4.06 -16.69
C HIS A 49 13.30 2.96 -15.63
N ARG A 50 14.33 2.17 -15.37
CA ARG A 50 14.32 1.11 -14.35
C ARG A 50 14.23 1.70 -12.95
N ASP A 51 15.05 2.71 -12.67
CA ASP A 51 15.08 3.39 -11.38
C ASP A 51 13.78 4.18 -11.14
N GLU A 52 13.23 4.83 -12.17
CA GLU A 52 11.91 5.48 -12.12
C GLU A 52 10.79 4.49 -11.81
N ARG A 53 10.82 3.29 -12.42
CA ARG A 53 9.82 2.24 -12.17
C ARG A 53 9.91 1.70 -10.74
N ALA A 54 11.12 1.46 -10.24
CA ALA A 54 11.32 1.02 -8.86
C ALA A 54 10.86 2.09 -7.86
N PHE A 55 11.18 3.36 -8.12
CA PHE A 55 10.74 4.49 -7.31
C PHE A 55 9.21 4.63 -7.30
N SER A 56 8.57 4.58 -8.46
CA SER A 56 7.10 4.65 -8.57
C SER A 56 6.41 3.50 -7.83
N ALA A 57 6.95 2.27 -7.93
CA ALA A 57 6.42 1.13 -7.19
C ALA A 57 6.59 1.29 -5.67
N LEU A 58 7.71 1.87 -5.22
CA LEU A 58 7.96 2.17 -3.81
C LEU A 58 6.97 3.22 -3.28
N GLU A 59 6.75 4.29 -4.05
CA GLU A 59 5.80 5.35 -3.71
C GLU A 59 4.37 4.79 -3.60
N HIS A 60 3.94 4.00 -4.60
CA HIS A 60 2.64 3.36 -4.60
C HIS A 60 2.45 2.44 -3.38
N LYS A 61 3.43 1.59 -3.08
CA LYS A 61 3.43 0.73 -1.88
C LYS A 61 3.31 1.55 -0.59
N THR A 62 4.06 2.65 -0.50
CA THR A 62 4.09 3.53 0.69
C THR A 62 2.75 4.22 0.90
N ASN A 63 2.12 4.69 -0.17
CA ASN A 63 0.80 5.31 -0.11
C ASN A 63 -0.27 4.33 0.41
N ILE A 64 -0.31 3.11 -0.14
CA ILE A 64 -1.27 2.09 0.34
C ILE A 64 -0.98 1.72 1.81
N GLN A 65 0.29 1.63 2.20
CA GLN A 65 0.66 1.37 3.59
C GLN A 65 0.15 2.48 4.53
N ASN A 66 0.28 3.75 4.13
CA ASN A 66 -0.26 4.87 4.91
C ASN A 66 -1.79 4.83 4.99
N ASP A 67 -2.49 4.48 3.91
CA ASP A 67 -3.95 4.31 3.92
C ASP A 67 -4.40 3.22 4.89
N VAL A 68 -3.69 2.09 4.93
CA VAL A 68 -3.94 1.00 5.91
C VAL A 68 -3.74 1.50 7.34
N LEU A 69 -2.64 2.21 7.61
CA LEU A 69 -2.35 2.74 8.95
C LEU A 69 -3.40 3.74 9.41
N ASN A 70 -3.79 4.67 8.53
CA ASN A 70 -4.81 5.68 8.81
C ASN A 70 -6.16 5.02 9.14
N LYS A 71 -6.58 4.03 8.35
CA LYS A 71 -7.85 3.32 8.62
C LYS A 71 -7.81 2.45 9.88
N LEU A 72 -6.67 1.84 10.20
CA LEU A 72 -6.49 1.14 11.47
C LEU A 72 -6.62 2.11 12.64
N GLN A 73 -6.02 3.31 12.53
CA GLN A 73 -6.13 4.35 13.54
C GLN A 73 -7.59 4.81 13.71
N ASP A 74 -8.31 5.04 12.61
CA ASP A 74 -9.72 5.42 12.62
C ASP A 74 -10.59 4.35 13.29
N LEU A 75 -10.37 3.08 12.96
CA LEU A 75 -11.08 1.96 13.58
C LEU A 75 -10.80 1.90 15.09
N GLN A 76 -9.55 2.02 15.50
CA GLN A 76 -9.17 2.04 16.92
C GLN A 76 -9.83 3.20 17.67
N ASN A 77 -9.83 4.40 17.08
CA ASN A 77 -10.47 5.58 17.67
C ASN A 77 -11.98 5.37 17.83
N LYS A 78 -12.65 4.79 16.82
CA LYS A 78 -14.08 4.48 16.90
C LYS A 78 -14.40 3.43 17.96
N ILE A 79 -13.55 2.41 18.12
CA ILE A 79 -13.72 1.40 19.19
C ILE A 79 -13.51 2.02 20.58
N LYS A 80 -12.46 2.83 20.78
CA LYS A 80 -12.17 3.49 22.06
C LYS A 80 -13.26 4.47 22.48
N ASN A 81 -13.84 5.19 21.54
CA ASN A 81 -14.94 6.12 21.78
C ASN A 81 -16.31 5.44 21.98
N ASN A 82 -16.37 4.10 21.92
CA ASN A 82 -17.56 3.29 22.17
C ASN A 82 -17.52 2.55 23.52
N GLY A 83 -16.42 2.64 24.28
CA GLY A 83 -16.25 2.08 25.63
C GLY A 83 -16.68 3.03 26.74
#